data_AF-A0A2Z5QXC7-F1
#
_entry.id   AF-A0A2Z5QXC7-F1
#
_cell.length_a   1.000
_cell.length_b   1.000
_cell.length_c   1.000
_cell.angle_alpha   90.00
_cell.angle_beta   90.00
_cell.angle_gamma   90.00
#
_symmetry.space_group_name_H-M   'P 1'
#
loop_
_entity.id
_entity.type
_entity.pdbx_description
1 polymer ?
#
loop_
_entity_poly.entity_id
_entity_poly.type
_entity_poly.pdbx_seq_one_letter_code
_entity_poly.pdbx_strand_id
1 'polypeptide(L)'
;MRTLPVNWRSEEALLKVSPERIPYLVENEYEHLRAASNLKIPVAQSTLIYDRENTPGLLISRFDRGPQGERYALEDAAQILDIPPAANIVQTVTLPVNLF
;
A
#
# COMPACT_ATOMS: atom_id res chain seq x y z
N MET A 1 -0.84 8.82 3.69
CA MET A 1 -1.34 8.70 2.32
C MET A 1 -2.83 8.41 2.36
N ARG A 2 -3.62 8.93 1.42
CA ARG A 2 -5.03 8.53 1.26
C ARG A 2 -5.13 7.49 0.16
N THR A 3 -5.87 6.41 0.40
CA THR A 3 -6.09 5.31 -0.56
C THR A 3 -7.57 5.24 -0.89
N LEU A 4 -7.92 5.16 -2.17
CA LEU A 4 -9.29 5.13 -2.67
C LEU A 4 -9.46 4.01 -3.70
N PRO A 5 -10.56 3.24 -3.67
CA PRO A 5 -10.89 2.36 -4.78
C PRO A 5 -11.31 3.18 -6.00
N VAL A 6 -10.83 2.81 -7.17
CA VAL A 6 -11.19 3.45 -8.45
C VAL A 6 -11.37 2.38 -9.53
N ASN A 7 -12.20 2.69 -10.53
CA ASN A 7 -12.22 1.95 -11.78
C ASN A 7 -11.34 2.69 -12.79
N TRP A 8 -10.29 2.03 -13.27
CA TRP A 8 -9.35 2.59 -14.24
C TRP A 8 -9.29 1.69 -15.46
N ARG A 9 -9.65 2.22 -16.64
CA ARG A 9 -9.69 1.45 -17.90
C ARG A 9 -10.47 0.12 -17.77
N SER A 10 -11.59 0.15 -17.05
CA SER A 10 -12.44 -1.02 -16.76
C SER A 10 -11.83 -2.06 -15.81
N GLU A 11 -10.75 -1.72 -15.10
CA GLU A 11 -10.15 -2.55 -14.05
C GLU A 11 -10.32 -1.92 -12.66
N GLU A 12 -10.58 -2.75 -11.64
CA GLU A 12 -10.61 -2.29 -10.23
C GLU A 12 -9.18 -2.06 -9.72
N ALA A 13 -8.86 -0.82 -9.35
CA ALA A 13 -7.56 -0.41 -8.86
C ALA A 13 -7.67 0.36 -7.54
N LEU A 14 -6.51 0.61 -6.93
CA LEU A 14 -6.36 1.52 -5.79
C LEU A 14 -5.62 2.77 -6.26
N LEU A 15 -6.20 3.93 -6.03
CA LEU A 15 -5.53 5.22 -6.20
C LEU A 15 -5.02 5.71 -4.85
N LYS A 16 -3.72 5.98 -4.80
CA LYS A 16 -3.04 6.55 -3.65
C LYS A 16 -2.62 7.99 -3.94
N VAL A 17 -2.87 8.89 -2.99
CA VAL A 17 -2.49 10.32 -3.08
C VAL A 17 -1.70 10.77 -1.84
N SER A 18 -0.65 11.55 -2.08
CA SER A 18 0.18 12.15 -1.04
C SER A 18 -0.64 13.16 -0.23
N PRO A 19 -0.52 13.20 1.11
CA PRO A 19 -1.01 14.33 1.87
C PRO A 19 -0.08 15.53 1.64
N GLU A 20 -0.61 16.74 1.64
CA GLU A 20 0.19 17.97 1.45
C GLU A 20 1.36 18.08 2.44
N ARG A 21 1.16 17.63 3.69
CA ARG A 21 2.19 17.68 4.74
C ARG A 21 3.40 16.75 4.51
N ILE A 22 3.29 15.76 3.61
CA ILE A 22 4.38 14.81 3.29
C ILE A 22 4.49 14.73 1.76
N PRO A 23 5.21 15.68 1.12
CA PRO A 23 5.38 15.68 -0.31
C PRO A 23 6.19 14.45 -0.77
N TYR A 24 6.05 14.11 -2.05
CA TYR A 24 6.77 13.01 -2.70
C TYR A 24 6.49 11.59 -2.19
N LEU A 25 5.47 11.41 -1.34
CA LEU A 25 5.22 10.13 -0.70
C LEU A 25 4.78 9.04 -1.69
N VAL A 26 3.99 9.38 -2.71
CA VAL A 26 3.55 8.42 -3.73
C VAL A 26 4.66 8.09 -4.73
N GLU A 27 5.53 9.05 -5.03
CA GLU A 27 6.69 8.88 -5.90
C GLU A 27 7.75 7.99 -5.23
N ASN A 28 7.96 8.20 -3.92
CA ASN A 28 8.80 7.34 -3.10
C ASN A 28 8.28 5.89 -3.13
N GLU A 29 6.98 5.68 -2.91
CA GLU A 29 6.39 4.34 -2.97
C GLU A 29 6.52 3.71 -4.38
N TYR A 30 6.34 4.50 -5.44
CA TYR A 30 6.52 4.04 -6.82
C TYR A 30 7.94 3.52 -7.08
N GLU A 31 8.98 4.26 -6.68
CA GLU A 31 10.37 3.81 -6.88
C GLU A 31 10.69 2.55 -6.06
N HIS A 32 10.13 2.40 -4.85
CA HIS A 32 10.29 1.16 -4.07
C HIS A 32 9.62 -0.04 -4.73
N LEU A 33 8.38 0.11 -5.21
CA LEU A 33 7.68 -0.96 -5.94
C LEU A 33 8.41 -1.33 -7.23
N ARG A 34 8.91 -0.34 -7.96
CA ARG A 34 9.72 -0.52 -9.16
C ARG A 34 11.02 -1.28 -8.85
N ALA A 35 11.74 -0.90 -7.80
CA ALA A 35 12.95 -1.59 -7.36
C ALA A 35 12.66 -3.04 -6.94
N ALA A 36 11.60 -3.28 -6.17
CA ALA A 36 11.19 -4.62 -5.73
C ALA A 36 10.83 -5.53 -6.91
N SER A 37 10.09 -5.00 -7.89
CA SER A 37 9.77 -5.70 -9.14
C SER A 37 11.04 -6.07 -9.95
N ASN A 38 12.02 -5.16 -10.04
CA ASN A 38 13.31 -5.43 -10.68
C ASN A 38 14.09 -6.55 -9.98
N LEU A 39 13.97 -6.65 -8.66
CA LEU A 39 14.52 -7.72 -7.84
C LEU A 39 13.70 -9.03 -7.86
N LYS A 40 12.63 -9.10 -8.68
CA LYS A 40 11.73 -10.25 -8.79
C LYS A 40 10.97 -10.58 -7.51
N ILE A 41 10.83 -9.61 -6.60
CA ILE A 41 9.94 -9.72 -5.45
C ILE A 41 8.50 -9.59 -5.98
N PRO A 42 7.57 -10.51 -5.63
CA PRO A 42 6.18 -10.38 -6.01
C PRO A 42 5.57 -9.12 -5.39
N VAL A 43 5.24 -8.15 -6.23
CA VAL A 43 4.60 -6.89 -5.83
C VAL A 43 3.47 -6.57 -6.81
N ALA A 44 2.48 -5.80 -6.34
CA ALA A 44 1.42 -5.32 -7.20
C ALA A 44 1.99 -4.42 -8.31
N GLN A 45 1.43 -4.52 -9.52
CA GLN A 45 1.76 -3.58 -10.58
C GLN A 45 1.30 -2.19 -10.18
N SER A 46 2.14 -1.19 -10.46
CA SER A 46 1.87 0.20 -10.12
C SER A 46 2.24 1.15 -11.24
N THR A 47 1.57 2.29 -11.29
CA THR A 47 1.81 3.34 -12.30
C THR A 47 1.66 4.70 -11.65
N LEU A 48 2.67 5.54 -11.85
CA LEU A 48 2.59 6.96 -11.46
C LEU A 48 1.76 7.70 -12.50
N ILE A 49 0.70 8.38 -12.04
CA ILE A 49 -0.21 9.18 -12.86
C ILE A 49 -0.22 10.62 -12.36
N TYR A 50 -0.68 11.54 -13.21
CA TYR A 50 -0.78 12.96 -12.89
C TYR A 50 -2.18 13.45 -13.22
N ASP A 51 -2.73 14.30 -12.36
CA ASP A 51 -4.00 14.98 -12.64
C ASP A 51 -3.81 16.20 -13.56
N ARG A 52 -4.88 16.97 -13.75
CA ARG A 52 -4.87 18.16 -14.61
C ARG A 52 -3.99 19.29 -14.10
N GLU A 53 -3.67 19.31 -12.81
CA GLU A 53 -2.81 20.29 -12.15
C GLU A 53 -1.38 19.77 -11.97
N ASN A 54 -1.06 18.64 -12.60
CA ASN A 54 0.23 17.95 -12.49
C ASN A 54 0.52 17.42 -11.07
N THR A 55 -0.54 17.14 -10.29
CA THR A 55 -0.43 16.52 -8.98
C THR A 55 -0.25 15.00 -9.13
N PRO A 56 0.77 14.39 -8.51
CA PRO A 56 1.04 12.97 -8.65
C PRO A 56 0.06 12.11 -7.85
N GLY A 57 -0.33 10.99 -8.44
CA GLY A 57 -1.05 9.89 -7.82
C GLY A 57 -0.43 8.56 -8.19
N LEU A 58 -0.56 7.56 -7.31
CA LEU A 58 -0.06 6.21 -7.57
C LEU A 58 -1.24 5.26 -7.75
N LEU A 59 -1.39 4.75 -8.97
CA LEU A 59 -2.36 3.72 -9.31
C LEU A 59 -1.75 2.35 -9.05
N ILE A 60 -2.47 1.48 -8.33
CA ILE A 60 -2.01 0.14 -7.94
C ILE A 60 -3.07 -0.90 -8.31
N SER A 61 -2.64 -1.95 -9.00
CA SER A 61 -3.47 -3.12 -9.32
C SER A 61 -3.89 -3.87 -8.05
N ARG A 62 -5.11 -4.40 -8.05
CA ARG A 62 -5.63 -5.21 -6.95
C ARG A 62 -5.31 -6.68 -7.17
N PHE A 63 -4.45 -7.25 -6.33
CA PHE A 63 -4.15 -8.69 -6.37
C PHE A 63 -5.27 -9.56 -5.78
N ASP A 64 -6.26 -8.96 -5.11
CA ASP A 64 -7.49 -9.61 -4.65
C ASP A 64 -8.62 -9.56 -5.69
N ARG A 65 -8.30 -9.26 -6.95
CA ARG A 65 -9.23 -9.24 -8.08
C ARG A 65 -8.76 -10.15 -9.21
N GLY A 66 -9.70 -10.90 -9.77
CA GLY A 66 -9.50 -11.73 -10.95
C GLY A 66 -9.80 -10.98 -12.25
N PRO A 67 -9.34 -11.51 -13.40
CA PRO A 67 -9.48 -10.86 -14.70
C PRO A 67 -10.92 -10.77 -15.22
N GLN A 68 -11.86 -11.53 -14.66
CA GLN A 68 -13.28 -11.51 -15.03
C GLN A 68 -14.15 -10.83 -13.95
N GLY A 69 -13.52 -10.13 -13.00
CA GLY A 69 -14.20 -9.46 -11.89
C GLY A 69 -14.40 -10.35 -10.67
N GLU A 70 -13.73 -11.51 -10.60
CA GLU A 70 -13.73 -12.34 -9.41
C GLU A 70 -13.11 -11.57 -8.23
N ARG A 71 -13.58 -11.88 -7.02
CA ARG A 71 -13.02 -11.35 -5.78
C ARG A 71 -12.42 -12.50 -4.99
N TYR A 72 -11.13 -12.40 -4.71
CA TYR A 72 -10.44 -13.36 -3.86
C TYR A 72 -10.58 -12.92 -2.40
N ALA A 73 -10.89 -13.85 -1.52
CA ALA A 73 -10.84 -13.59 -0.09
C ALA A 73 -9.40 -13.24 0.32
N LEU A 74 -9.24 -12.12 1.03
CA LEU A 74 -7.96 -11.62 1.49
C LEU A 74 -8.11 -11.06 2.89
N GLU A 75 -7.19 -11.45 3.77
CA GLU A 75 -7.03 -10.89 5.11
C GLU A 75 -5.57 -10.45 5.29
N ASP A 76 -5.36 -9.41 6.09
CA ASP A 76 -4.01 -9.06 6.54
C ASP A 76 -3.58 -9.91 7.76
N ALA A 77 -2.29 -9.84 8.10
CA ALA A 77 -1.76 -10.63 9.20
C ALA A 77 -2.38 -10.28 10.57
N ALA A 78 -2.83 -9.04 10.77
CA ALA A 78 -3.45 -8.63 12.03
C ALA A 78 -4.83 -9.28 12.18
N GLN A 79 -5.62 -9.31 11.12
CA GLN A 79 -6.92 -10.00 11.11
C GLN A 79 -6.78 -11.49 11.40
N ILE A 80 -5.83 -12.16 10.76
CA ILE A 80 -5.56 -13.60 10.98
C ILE A 80 -5.19 -13.88 12.45
N LEU A 81 -4.48 -12.94 13.08
CA LEU A 81 -4.01 -13.06 14.47
C LEU A 81 -4.98 -12.48 15.51
N ASP A 82 -6.17 -12.03 15.10
CA ASP A 82 -7.15 -11.33 15.95
C ASP A 82 -6.55 -10.12 16.69
N ILE A 83 -5.62 -9.43 16.03
CA ILE A 83 -4.98 -8.22 16.55
C ILE A 83 -5.82 -7.01 16.09
N PRO A 84 -6.33 -6.18 17.02
CA PRO A 84 -7.07 -4.99 16.64
C PRO A 84 -6.15 -4.02 15.88
N PRO A 85 -6.68 -3.21 14.93
CA PRO A 85 -5.86 -2.31 14.11
C PRO A 85 -4.95 -1.37 14.90
N ALA A 86 -5.34 -0.97 16.12
CA ALA A 86 -4.56 -0.10 16.98
C ALA A 86 -3.30 -0.77 17.59
N ALA A 87 -3.23 -2.10 17.58
CA ALA A 87 -2.15 -2.88 18.18
C ALA A 87 -1.28 -3.62 17.14
N ASN A 88 -1.42 -3.28 15.85
CA ASN A 88 -0.68 -3.93 14.76
C ASN A 88 0.81 -3.55 14.66
N ILE A 89 1.29 -2.68 15.56
CA ILE A 89 2.69 -2.28 15.67
C ILE A 89 3.33 -3.06 16.81
N VAL A 90 4.46 -3.72 16.54
CA VAL A 90 5.29 -4.30 17.60
C VAL A 90 5.81 -3.16 18.47
N GLN A 91 5.29 -3.06 19.69
CA GLN A 91 5.83 -2.15 20.69
C GLN A 91 7.06 -2.81 21.30
N THR A 92 8.23 -2.21 21.10
CA THR A 92 9.42 -2.58 21.87
C THR A 92 9.16 -2.25 23.33
N VAL A 93 8.82 -3.27 24.13
CA VAL A 93 8.84 -3.14 25.58
C VAL A 93 10.31 -3.09 25.97
N THR A 94 10.81 -1.91 26.30
CA THR A 94 12.11 -1.77 26.96
C THR A 94 12.01 -2.48 28.30
N LEU A 95 12.52 -3.71 28.40
CA LEU A 95 12.69 -4.35 29.70
C LEU A 95 13.64 -3.46 30.52
N PRO A 96 13.29 -3.07 31.76
CA PRO A 96 14.26 -2.40 32.61
C PRO A 96 15.39 -3.40 32.86
N VAL A 97 16.57 -3.09 32.33
CA VAL A 97 17.80 -3.76 32.74
C VAL A 97 18.04 -3.31 34.18
N ASN A 98 17.53 -4.07 35.14
CA ASN A 98 17.96 -3.96 36.52
C ASN A 98 19.40 -4.47 36.57
N LEU A 99 20.35 -3.56 36.41
CA LEU A 99 21.74 -3.80 36.79
C LEU A 99 21.76 -4.02 38.31
N PHE A 100 22.20 -5.21 38.71
CA PHE A 100 22.61 -5.51 40.08
C PHE A 100 23.75 -4.60 40.53
#